data_AF-A0A7W1Q7B8-F1
#
_entry.id   AF-A0A7W1Q7B8-F1
#
_cell.length_a   1.000
_cell.length_b   1.000
_cell.length_c   1.000
_cell.angle_alpha   90.00
_cell.angle_beta   90.00
_cell.angle_gamma   90.00
#
_symmetry.space_group_name_H-M   'P 1'
#
loop_
_entity.id
_entity.type
_entity.pdbx_description
1 polymer ?
#
loop_
_entity_poly.entity_id
_entity_poly.type
_entity_poly.pdbx_seq_one_letter_code
_entity_poly.pdbx_strand_id
1 'polypeptide(L)'
;MTGRRREASRPTLVALLRALGAPLDGRGDIVAALRMRRLEQWRRPLEPVAVAWEGRMPALGLRLPARLAARRLRCRIELEDGGETVSWTLERDRAQAGRTDVEGVAFVER
;
A
#
# COMPACT_ATOMS: atom_id res chain seq x y z
N MET A 1 29.59 -15.95 15.98
CA MET A 1 29.11 -14.83 15.13
C MET A 1 29.36 -13.52 15.87
N THR A 2 30.14 -12.61 15.29
CA THR A 2 30.39 -11.28 15.88
C THR A 2 29.29 -10.32 15.43
N GLY A 3 28.40 -9.93 16.35
CA GLY A 3 27.28 -9.01 16.09
C GLY A 3 27.72 -7.56 15.84
N ARG A 4 28.49 -7.30 14.78
CA ARG A 4 28.98 -5.96 14.45
C ARG A 4 28.05 -5.27 13.44
N ARG A 5 27.58 -4.07 13.77
CA ARG A 5 26.78 -3.21 12.87
C ARG A 5 27.57 -2.90 11.59
N ARG A 6 26.90 -3.03 10.44
CA ARG A 6 27.41 -2.65 9.11
C ARG A 6 26.38 -1.76 8.42
N GLU A 7 26.86 -0.75 7.70
CA GLU A 7 26.02 0.13 6.90
C GLU A 7 26.27 -0.17 5.42
N ALA A 8 25.19 -0.23 4.64
CA ALA A 8 25.28 -0.42 3.20
C ALA A 8 25.74 0.87 2.51
N SER A 9 26.62 0.75 1.52
CA SER A 9 27.05 1.90 0.73
C SER A 9 25.88 2.44 -0.13
N ARG A 10 25.86 3.74 -0.41
CA ARG A 10 24.83 4.34 -1.30
C ARG A 10 24.79 3.67 -2.69
N PRO A 11 25.92 3.39 -3.37
CA PRO A 11 25.90 2.67 -4.64
C PRO A 11 25.26 1.29 -4.54
N THR A 12 25.51 0.56 -3.44
CA THR A 12 24.89 -0.75 -3.20
C THR A 12 23.38 -0.64 -3.08
N LEU A 13 22.87 0.34 -2.33
CA LEU A 13 21.42 0.56 -2.18
C LEU A 13 20.75 0.90 -3.52
N VAL A 14 21.38 1.77 -4.33
CA VAL A 14 20.85 2.14 -5.66
C VAL A 14 20.83 0.94 -6.61
N ALA A 15 21.91 0.15 -6.63
CA ALA A 15 21.97 -1.06 -7.46
C ALA A 15 20.89 -2.09 -7.07
N LEU A 16 20.65 -2.26 -5.76
CA LEU A 16 19.62 -3.16 -5.26
C LEU A 16 18.21 -2.68 -5.62
N LEU A 17 17.92 -1.37 -5.49
CA LEU A 17 16.63 -0.82 -5.92
C LEU A 17 16.37 -1.04 -7.41
N ARG A 18 17.38 -0.86 -8.27
CA ARG A 18 17.27 -1.18 -9.71
C ARG A 18 16.97 -2.65 -9.94
N ALA A 19 17.67 -3.54 -9.25
CA ALA A 19 17.45 -4.99 -9.35
C ALA A 19 16.03 -5.40 -8.90
N LEU A 20 15.43 -4.64 -7.98
CA LEU A 20 14.03 -4.78 -7.56
C LEU A 20 13.02 -4.08 -8.50
N GLY A 21 13.47 -3.53 -9.62
CA GLY A 21 12.63 -2.91 -10.65
C GLY A 21 12.37 -1.41 -10.49
N ALA A 22 13.09 -0.71 -9.60
CA ALA A 22 12.96 0.75 -9.51
C ALA A 22 13.55 1.44 -10.77
N PRO A 23 12.86 2.43 -11.35
CA PRO A 23 13.31 3.13 -12.55
C PRO A 23 14.38 4.17 -12.19
N LEU A 24 15.60 3.69 -11.95
CA LEU A 24 16.74 4.52 -11.58
C LEU A 24 17.86 4.30 -12.59
N ASP A 25 18.11 5.21 -13.53
CA ASP A 25 19.25 5.13 -14.45
C ASP A 25 20.45 5.94 -13.95
N GLY A 26 20.20 6.95 -13.11
CA GLY A 26 21.19 7.76 -12.43
C GLY A 26 20.70 8.39 -11.13
N ARG A 27 21.50 9.29 -10.55
CA ARG A 27 21.13 10.00 -9.31
C ARG A 27 19.98 10.99 -9.50
N GLY A 28 19.80 11.51 -10.71
CA GLY A 28 18.72 12.45 -11.04
C GLY A 28 17.32 11.84 -10.88
N ASP A 29 17.20 10.51 -10.98
CA ASP A 29 15.91 9.82 -11.00
C ASP A 29 15.38 9.54 -9.59
N ILE A 30 16.19 9.71 -8.55
CA ILE A 30 15.84 9.31 -7.17
C ILE A 30 14.55 10.00 -6.70
N VAL A 31 14.43 11.31 -6.95
CA VAL A 31 13.26 12.09 -6.53
C VAL A 31 12.01 11.66 -7.32
N ALA A 32 12.15 11.42 -8.62
CA ALA A 32 11.07 10.98 -9.48
C ALA A 32 10.59 9.57 -9.10
N ALA A 33 11.51 8.61 -8.93
CA ALA A 33 11.20 7.25 -8.52
C ALA A 33 10.54 7.20 -7.14
N LEU A 34 10.98 8.02 -6.18
CA LEU A 34 10.32 8.11 -4.87
C LEU A 34 8.90 8.67 -4.98
N ARG A 35 8.68 9.69 -5.81
CA ARG A 35 7.34 10.24 -6.09
C ARG A 35 6.44 9.17 -6.73
N MET A 36 6.92 8.48 -7.77
CA MET A 36 6.19 7.40 -8.44
C MET A 36 5.80 6.30 -7.45
N ARG A 37 6.72 5.85 -6.61
CA ARG A 37 6.44 4.83 -5.60
C ARG A 37 5.36 5.26 -4.60
N ARG A 38 5.41 6.50 -4.13
CA ARG A 38 4.37 7.05 -3.23
C ARG A 38 3.02 7.12 -3.94
N LEU A 39 3.00 7.56 -5.20
CA LEU A 39 1.80 7.62 -6.02
C LEU A 39 1.18 6.24 -6.24
N GLU A 40 1.98 5.25 -6.59
CA GLU A 40 1.56 3.85 -6.74
C GLU A 40 0.90 3.31 -5.45
N GLN A 41 1.51 3.60 -4.30
CA GLN A 41 0.99 3.17 -2.99
C GLN A 41 -0.37 3.79 -2.67
N TRP A 42 -0.56 5.08 -2.94
CA TRP A 42 -1.83 5.77 -2.68
C TRP A 42 -2.92 5.46 -3.71
N ARG A 43 -2.54 5.14 -4.95
CA ARG A 43 -3.47 4.69 -5.99
C ARG A 43 -3.95 3.25 -5.78
N ARG A 44 -3.23 2.46 -5.00
CA ARG A 44 -3.62 1.09 -4.65
C ARG A 44 -4.61 1.11 -3.49
N PRO A 45 -5.87 0.63 -3.67
CA PRO A 45 -6.87 0.74 -2.61
C PRO A 45 -6.61 -0.14 -1.40
N LEU A 46 -6.10 -1.35 -1.60
CA LEU A 46 -5.75 -2.32 -0.55
C LEU A 46 -4.39 -2.93 -0.88
N GLU A 47 -3.61 -3.30 0.14
CA GLU A 47 -2.40 -4.08 -0.12
C GLU A 47 -2.75 -5.40 -0.83
N PRO A 48 -1.92 -5.88 -1.78
CA PRO A 48 -2.31 -6.99 -2.66
C PRO A 48 -2.55 -8.30 -1.92
N VAL A 49 -1.91 -8.47 -0.77
CA VAL A 49 -2.00 -9.66 0.07
C VAL A 49 -2.04 -9.23 1.52
N ALA A 50 -2.99 -9.77 2.27
CA ALA A 50 -3.02 -9.74 3.71
C ALA A 50 -2.90 -11.16 4.23
N VAL A 51 -2.11 -11.35 5.28
CA VAL A 51 -1.91 -12.66 5.91
C VAL A 51 -2.59 -12.62 7.27
N ALA A 52 -3.54 -13.52 7.48
CA ALA A 52 -4.15 -13.77 8.78
C ALA A 52 -3.35 -14.84 9.52
N TRP A 53 -2.91 -14.53 10.74
CA TRP A 53 -2.21 -15.48 11.60
C TRP A 53 -3.20 -16.03 12.62
N GLU A 54 -3.21 -17.35 12.83
CA GLU A 54 -4.08 -18.02 13.80
C GLU A 54 -5.58 -17.68 13.64
N GLY A 55 -6.03 -17.55 12.38
CA GLY A 55 -7.41 -17.18 12.06
C GLY A 55 -7.77 -15.72 12.36
N ARG A 56 -6.81 -14.88 12.78
CA ARG A 56 -7.02 -13.45 13.06
C ARG A 56 -6.56 -12.60 11.87
N MET A 57 -7.52 -11.94 11.24
CA MET A 57 -7.25 -10.99 10.16
C MET A 57 -6.70 -9.67 10.75
N PRO A 58 -5.62 -9.10 10.21
CA PRO A 58 -5.20 -7.75 10.58
C PRO A 58 -6.23 -6.71 10.13
N ALA A 59 -6.17 -5.51 10.73
CA ALA A 59 -6.86 -4.37 10.18
C ALA A 59 -6.30 -4.05 8.78
N LEU A 60 -7.18 -3.93 7.79
CA LEU A 60 -6.80 -3.62 6.41
C LEU A 60 -7.03 -2.13 6.16
N GLY A 61 -5.94 -1.40 5.85
CA GLY A 61 -6.02 -0.01 5.46
C GLY A 61 -6.58 0.14 4.05
N LEU A 62 -7.66 0.91 3.91
CA LEU A 62 -8.34 1.15 2.64
C LEU A 62 -8.08 2.58 2.14
N ARG A 63 -7.34 2.70 1.05
CA ARG A 63 -7.01 3.98 0.41
C ARG A 63 -7.97 4.29 -0.73
N LEU A 64 -8.61 5.44 -0.71
CA LEU A 64 -9.59 5.83 -1.73
C LEU A 64 -9.45 7.30 -2.09
N PRO A 65 -9.74 7.70 -3.33
CA PRO A 65 -9.99 9.10 -3.65
C PRO A 65 -11.03 9.68 -2.67
N ALA A 66 -10.76 10.84 -2.09
CA ALA A 66 -11.59 11.45 -1.05
C ALA A 66 -13.06 11.61 -1.48
N ARG A 67 -13.31 11.85 -2.76
CA ARG A 67 -14.66 11.90 -3.35
C ARG A 67 -15.45 10.60 -3.23
N LEU A 68 -14.78 9.47 -3.10
CA LEU A 68 -15.39 8.15 -2.92
C LEU A 68 -15.52 7.75 -1.46
N ALA A 69 -14.85 8.45 -0.54
CA ALA A 69 -14.87 8.13 0.89
C ALA A 69 -16.30 8.16 1.47
N ALA A 70 -17.16 9.07 1.01
CA ALA A 70 -18.53 9.14 1.52
C ALA A 70 -19.45 8.00 1.03
N ARG A 71 -19.01 7.15 0.08
CA ARG A 71 -19.83 6.10 -0.51
C ARG A 71 -19.77 4.80 0.31
N ARG A 72 -20.85 4.02 0.24
CA ARG A 72 -20.90 2.64 0.77
C ARG A 72 -20.07 1.73 -0.15
N LEU A 73 -19.31 0.83 0.46
CA LEU A 73 -18.45 -0.10 -0.26
C LEU A 73 -18.91 -1.52 0.03
N ARG A 74 -19.12 -2.31 -1.03
CA ARG A 74 -19.41 -3.73 -0.89
C ARG A 74 -18.09 -4.49 -0.90
N CYS A 75 -17.88 -5.29 0.14
CA CYS A 75 -16.71 -6.15 0.30
C CYS A 75 -17.15 -7.62 0.26
N ARG A 76 -16.29 -8.47 -0.28
CA ARG A 76 -16.50 -9.90 -0.41
C ARG A 76 -15.17 -10.63 -0.23
N ILE A 77 -15.19 -11.74 0.49
CA ILE A 77 -14.12 -12.75 0.51
C ILE A 77 -14.70 -14.02 -0.11
N GLU A 78 -13.97 -14.56 -1.07
CA GLU A 78 -14.26 -15.85 -1.71
C GLU A 78 -13.18 -16.83 -1.27
N LEU A 79 -13.57 -17.98 -0.74
CA LEU A 79 -12.66 -19.04 -0.33
C LEU A 79 -12.26 -19.88 -1.55
N GLU A 80 -11.04 -20.41 -1.53
CA GLU A 80 -10.44 -21.15 -2.66
C GLU A 80 -11.22 -22.41 -3.05
N ASP A 81 -11.87 -23.04 -2.08
CA ASP A 81 -12.67 -24.26 -2.25
C ASP A 81 -14.05 -24.00 -2.87
N GLY A 82 -14.38 -22.75 -3.17
CA GLY A 82 -15.71 -22.36 -3.64
C GLY A 82 -16.79 -22.44 -2.56
N GLY A 83 -16.38 -22.52 -1.29
CA GLY A 83 -17.25 -22.58 -0.13
C GLY A 83 -17.95 -21.25 0.18
N GLU A 84 -18.19 -21.00 1.46
CA GLU A 84 -18.97 -19.83 1.87
C GLU A 84 -18.28 -18.52 1.43
N THR A 85 -19.08 -17.69 0.76
CA THR A 85 -18.72 -16.31 0.53
C THR A 85 -19.13 -15.48 1.72
N VAL A 86 -18.16 -14.78 2.30
CA VAL A 86 -18.45 -13.75 3.30
C VAL A 86 -18.57 -12.42 2.58
N SER A 87 -19.73 -11.76 2.69
CA SER A 87 -19.95 -10.43 2.10
C SER A 87 -20.52 -9.47 3.13
N TRP A 88 -20.06 -8.22 3.05
CA TRP A 88 -20.51 -7.16 3.95
C TRP A 88 -20.47 -5.80 3.24
N THR A 89 -21.15 -4.82 3.82
CA THR A 89 -21.07 -3.43 3.37
C THR A 89 -20.34 -2.62 4.42
N LEU A 90 -19.24 -1.98 4.02
CA LEU A 90 -18.63 -0.94 4.83
C LEU A 90 -19.51 0.29 4.76
N GLU A 91 -20.12 0.61 5.90
CA GLU A 91 -20.88 1.83 6.07
C GLU A 91 -19.95 3.06 6.10
N ARG A 92 -20.57 4.23 5.98
CA ARG A 92 -19.84 5.49 5.89
C ARG A 92 -19.15 5.81 7.22
N ASP A 93 -17.90 5.40 7.36
CA ASP A 93 -17.09 5.75 8.52
C ASP A 93 -16.56 7.19 8.44
N ARG A 94 -16.61 7.92 9.56
CA ARG A 94 -16.03 9.26 9.70
C ARG A 94 -14.57 9.21 10.14
N ALA A 95 -14.12 8.11 10.74
CA ALA A 95 -12.72 7.92 11.11
C ALA A 95 -11.87 7.79 9.84
N GLN A 96 -10.87 8.66 9.72
CA GLN A 96 -9.86 8.63 8.66
C GLN A 96 -8.51 8.52 9.35
N ALA A 97 -7.75 7.48 9.02
CA ALA A 97 -6.40 7.28 9.53
C ALA A 97 -5.41 8.27 8.91
N GLY A 98 -5.68 8.75 7.69
CA GLY A 98 -4.84 9.73 7.00
C GLY A 98 -5.48 10.35 5.78
N ARG A 99 -4.95 11.51 5.34
CA ARG A 99 -5.31 12.20 4.10
C ARG A 99 -4.08 12.75 3.41
N THR A 100 -4.04 12.64 2.09
CA THR A 100 -2.96 13.23 1.28
C THR A 100 -3.49 13.79 -0.03
N ASP A 101 -2.73 14.66 -0.68
CA ASP A 101 -2.95 15.04 -2.07
C ASP A 101 -1.84 14.42 -2.93
N VAL A 102 -2.24 13.72 -3.99
CA VAL A 102 -1.29 13.18 -4.95
C VAL A 102 -1.70 13.61 -6.35
N GLU A 103 -0.92 14.53 -6.92
CA GLU A 103 -1.13 15.08 -8.27
C GLU A 103 -2.51 15.72 -8.47
N GLY A 104 -3.00 16.46 -7.46
CA GLY A 104 -4.30 17.13 -7.50
C GLY A 104 -5.48 16.21 -7.21
N VAL A 105 -5.22 14.96 -6.82
CA VAL A 105 -6.23 14.04 -6.33
C VAL A 105 -6.04 13.84 -4.83
N ALA A 106 -7.01 14.29 -4.05
CA ALA A 106 -7.07 14.00 -2.63
C ALA A 106 -7.39 12.52 -2.40
N PHE A 107 -6.59 11.83 -1.60
CA PHE A 107 -6.80 10.47 -1.12
C PHE A 107 -6.99 10.45 0.40
N VAL A 108 -7.74 9.47 0.89
CA VAL A 108 -7.92 9.18 2.31
C VAL A 108 -7.60 7.72 2.58
N GLU A 109 -7.12 7.43 3.78
CA GLU A 109 -6.92 6.07 4.30
C GLU A 109 -7.91 5.85 5.46
N ARG A 110 -8.57 4.70 5.46
CA ARG A 110 -9.47 4.23 6.52
C ARG A 110 -8.99 2.92 7.10
#